data_AF-A0A938FEZ9-F1
#
_entry.id   AF-A0A938FEZ9-F1
#
_cell.length_a   1.000
_cell.length_b   1.000
_cell.length_c   1.000
_cell.angle_alpha   90.00
_cell.angle_beta   90.00
_cell.angle_gamma   90.00
#
_symmetry.space_group_name_H-M   'P 1'
#
loop_
_entity.id
_entity.type
_entity.pdbx_description
1 polymer ?
#
loop_
_entity_poly.entity_id
_entity_poly.type
_entity_poly.pdbx_seq_one_letter_code
_entity_poly.pdbx_strand_id
1 'polypeptide(L)'
;MLKKYDWGTQDGLRAWAQGVTEKPQAELWYGDHPSGDSSILEALGGPANSSTLNELTHGQAPLLLKLISCARALSIQVHPNEAIAKEGLASFKTDAGEPVLVDSSGKDEMLLALSQFDLLAGFVDAGTGAQILRDFGGAFDAAADAYQAGDVPEAIRKIMKKSALQMRRLTPLLPAQIAFDLGKEVIASDDSALVIAALMQRVRLYPGEAIHVPPGTVHAYIGGTGVELMTTSDNVIRIGLTSKPRALE
;
A
#
# COMPACT_ATOMS: atom_id res chain seq x y z
N MET A 1 -6.24 18.27 -4.30
CA MET A 1 -7.66 17.83 -4.31
C MET A 1 -7.96 16.83 -3.20
N LEU A 2 -9.07 16.95 -2.46
CA LEU A 2 -9.46 15.99 -1.39
C LEU A 2 -10.15 14.74 -1.96
N LYS A 3 -9.67 13.56 -1.56
CA LYS A 3 -10.23 12.23 -1.84
C LYS A 3 -10.96 11.70 -0.61
N LYS A 4 -12.16 11.18 -0.83
CA LYS A 4 -13.08 10.74 0.22
C LYS A 4 -13.34 9.23 0.14
N TYR A 5 -12.26 8.44 0.22
CA TYR A 5 -12.34 6.97 0.20
C TYR A 5 -12.77 6.41 1.56
N ASP A 6 -13.47 5.28 1.55
CA ASP A 6 -14.10 4.70 2.75
C ASP A 6 -13.10 4.23 3.82
N TRP A 7 -11.84 3.99 3.44
CA TRP A 7 -10.75 3.67 4.37
C TRP A 7 -10.21 4.90 5.13
N GLY A 8 -10.57 6.10 4.69
CA GLY A 8 -10.11 7.36 5.25
C GLY A 8 -10.57 7.58 6.68
N THR A 9 -9.95 8.56 7.35
CA THR A 9 -10.37 8.96 8.69
C THR A 9 -11.47 10.01 8.60
N GLN A 10 -12.56 9.84 9.36
CA GLN A 10 -13.59 10.87 9.47
C GLN A 10 -12.95 12.17 9.99
N ASP A 11 -13.00 13.22 9.17
CA ASP A 11 -12.40 14.53 9.44
C ASP A 11 -10.89 14.52 9.75
N GLY A 12 -10.15 13.48 9.35
CA GLY A 12 -8.72 13.33 9.68
C GLY A 12 -7.80 14.36 9.03
N LEU A 13 -8.24 14.97 7.91
CA LEU A 13 -7.50 16.01 7.20
C LEU A 13 -8.10 17.40 7.40
N ARG A 14 -9.03 17.60 8.34
CA ARG A 14 -9.79 18.85 8.53
C ARG A 14 -8.95 20.11 8.76
N ALA A 15 -7.70 19.95 9.20
CA ALA A 15 -6.77 21.06 9.40
C ALA A 15 -6.23 21.61 8.07
N TRP A 16 -6.24 20.79 7.01
CA TRP A 16 -5.73 21.12 5.67
C TRP A 16 -6.82 21.15 4.61
N ALA A 17 -7.83 20.30 4.75
CA ALA A 17 -9.07 20.38 4.00
C ALA A 17 -9.95 21.48 4.59
N GLN A 18 -10.70 22.21 3.76
CA GLN A 18 -11.61 23.26 4.22
C GLN A 18 -12.82 22.69 4.97
N GLY A 19 -12.61 22.28 6.23
CA GLY A 19 -13.66 21.84 7.15
C GLY A 19 -13.94 20.33 7.19
N VAL A 20 -15.10 20.00 7.74
CA VAL A 20 -15.62 18.65 7.92
C VAL A 20 -16.35 18.15 6.68
N THR A 21 -16.46 16.83 6.52
CA THR A 21 -17.14 16.22 5.37
C THR A 21 -18.06 15.07 5.78
N GLU A 22 -19.15 14.84 5.03
CA GLU A 22 -20.06 13.69 5.29
C GLU A 22 -19.39 12.32 5.10
N LYS A 23 -18.40 12.25 4.20
CA LYS A 23 -17.59 11.06 3.95
C LYS A 23 -16.22 11.19 4.62
N PRO A 24 -15.52 10.06 4.89
CA PRO A 24 -14.17 10.11 5.43
C PRO A 24 -13.20 10.89 4.53
N GLN A 25 -12.14 11.42 5.13
CA GLN A 25 -11.08 12.15 4.45
C GLN A 25 -9.87 11.22 4.34
N ALA A 26 -9.56 10.77 3.13
CA ALA A 26 -8.56 9.75 2.89
C ALA A 26 -7.23 10.35 2.45
N GLU A 27 -7.26 11.15 1.38
CA GLU A 27 -6.05 11.76 0.81
C GLU A 27 -6.30 13.20 0.39
N LEU A 28 -5.30 14.08 0.54
CA LEU A 28 -5.30 15.42 -0.03
C LEU A 28 -4.08 15.57 -0.95
N TRP A 29 -4.33 15.64 -2.25
CA TRP A 29 -3.28 15.59 -3.28
C TRP A 29 -2.76 16.97 -3.63
N TYR A 30 -1.44 17.03 -3.85
CA TYR A 30 -0.68 18.18 -4.33
C TYR A 30 0.26 17.70 -5.44
N GLY A 31 -0.02 18.10 -6.66
CA GLY A 31 0.61 17.56 -7.86
C GLY A 31 -0.23 17.88 -9.10
N ASP A 32 0.26 17.42 -10.25
CA ASP A 32 -0.37 17.62 -11.56
C ASP A 32 -1.08 16.37 -12.08
N HIS A 33 -1.25 15.37 -11.22
CA HIS A 33 -1.87 14.10 -11.61
C HIS A 33 -3.29 14.35 -12.15
N PRO A 34 -3.70 13.78 -13.30
CA PRO A 34 -5.01 14.06 -13.92
C PRO A 34 -6.20 13.78 -13.00
N SER A 35 -6.09 12.75 -12.15
CA SER A 35 -7.15 12.44 -11.18
C SER A 35 -7.23 13.43 -10.03
N GLY A 36 -6.24 14.29 -9.78
CA GLY A 36 -6.14 15.13 -8.59
C GLY A 36 -5.37 16.43 -8.79
N ASP A 37 -5.47 17.02 -9.98
CA ASP A 37 -4.71 18.20 -10.40
C ASP A 37 -4.93 19.39 -9.44
N SER A 38 -3.84 20.08 -9.13
CA SER A 38 -3.82 21.15 -8.15
C SER A 38 -4.07 22.50 -8.80
N SER A 39 -5.01 23.27 -8.26
CA SER A 39 -5.23 24.65 -8.71
C SER A 39 -4.08 25.55 -8.29
N ILE A 40 -3.65 26.43 -9.19
CA ILE A 40 -2.70 27.51 -8.90
C ILE A 40 -3.51 28.76 -8.58
N LEU A 41 -3.26 29.35 -7.42
CA LEU A 41 -3.88 30.62 -7.05
C LEU A 41 -3.02 31.77 -7.59
N GLU A 42 -3.55 32.54 -8.54
CA GLU A 42 -2.88 33.73 -9.10
C GLU A 42 -2.42 34.70 -8.00
N ALA A 43 -3.20 34.84 -6.94
CA ALA A 43 -2.90 35.68 -5.78
C ALA A 43 -1.60 35.31 -5.03
N LEU A 44 -1.05 34.11 -5.26
CA LEU A 44 0.23 33.66 -4.71
C LEU A 44 1.40 33.80 -5.69
N GLY A 45 1.23 34.53 -6.80
CA GLY A 45 2.25 34.72 -7.83
C GLY A 45 2.26 33.65 -8.92
N GLY A 46 1.13 32.95 -9.11
CA GLY A 46 0.97 31.99 -10.21
C GLY A 46 1.06 32.65 -11.59
N PRO A 47 1.51 31.93 -12.63
CA PRO A 47 1.52 32.46 -13.99
C PRO A 47 0.09 32.76 -14.44
N ALA A 48 -0.13 33.95 -15.02
CA ALA A 48 -1.46 34.45 -15.43
C ALA A 48 -2.19 33.56 -16.47
N ASN A 49 -1.50 32.58 -17.06
CA ASN A 49 -2.02 31.71 -18.12
C ASN A 49 -2.12 30.24 -17.69
N SER A 50 -1.95 29.91 -16.41
CA SER A 50 -2.09 28.53 -15.91
C SER A 50 -2.89 28.51 -14.62
N SER A 51 -4.06 27.88 -14.69
CA SER A 51 -5.00 27.73 -13.59
C SER A 51 -4.73 26.46 -12.77
N THR A 52 -3.99 25.51 -13.33
CA THR A 52 -3.60 24.27 -12.65
C THR A 52 -2.12 23.93 -12.80
N LEU A 53 -1.65 23.02 -11.95
CA LEU A 53 -0.27 22.55 -12.00
C LEU A 53 -0.02 21.73 -13.27
N ASN A 54 -0.99 20.93 -13.73
CA ASN A 54 -0.86 20.20 -15.00
C ASN A 54 -0.71 21.14 -16.21
N GLU A 55 -1.43 22.26 -16.28
CA GLU A 55 -1.24 23.23 -17.35
C GLU A 55 0.18 23.82 -17.36
N LEU A 56 0.76 24.00 -16.16
CA LEU A 56 2.09 24.57 -15.98
C LEU A 56 3.21 23.55 -16.26
N THR A 57 3.05 22.30 -15.81
CA THR A 57 4.08 21.25 -15.89
C THR A 57 3.91 20.32 -17.09
N HIS A 58 2.77 20.39 -17.78
CA HIS A 58 2.35 19.45 -18.82
C HIS A 58 2.34 17.99 -18.36
N GLY A 59 1.91 17.76 -17.10
CA GLY A 59 1.87 16.42 -16.51
C GLY A 59 3.25 15.82 -16.23
N GLN A 60 4.30 16.64 -16.17
CA GLN A 60 5.68 16.21 -15.96
C GLN A 60 6.21 16.56 -14.56
N ALA A 61 5.34 16.85 -13.58
CA ALA A 61 5.80 17.02 -12.21
C ALA A 61 6.46 15.71 -11.75
N PRO A 62 7.68 15.77 -11.19
CA PRO A 62 8.44 14.58 -10.87
C PRO A 62 7.86 13.80 -9.68
N LEU A 63 7.05 14.48 -8.86
CA LEU A 63 6.55 13.99 -7.59
C LEU A 63 5.08 14.33 -7.43
N LEU A 64 4.36 13.40 -6.80
CA LEU A 64 3.03 13.59 -6.24
C LEU A 64 3.16 13.58 -4.71
N LEU A 65 2.73 14.67 -4.08
CA LEU A 65 2.63 14.77 -2.63
C LEU A 65 1.17 14.54 -2.22
N LYS A 66 0.97 13.77 -1.15
CA LYS A 66 -0.33 13.59 -0.52
C LYS A 66 -0.24 13.79 0.98
N LEU A 67 -1.26 14.40 1.57
CA LEU A 67 -1.57 14.09 2.96
C LEU A 67 -2.46 12.87 2.96
N ILE A 68 -2.13 11.86 3.76
CA ILE A 68 -2.88 10.62 3.87
C ILE A 68 -3.36 10.42 5.31
N SER A 69 -4.61 9.98 5.49
CA SER A 69 -5.19 9.69 6.81
C SER A 69 -5.94 8.37 6.80
N CYS A 70 -5.28 7.32 7.28
CA CYS A 70 -5.78 5.95 7.31
C CYS A 70 -6.52 5.66 8.62
N ALA A 71 -7.82 5.34 8.53
CA ALA A 71 -8.57 4.75 9.64
C ALA A 71 -8.65 3.22 9.53
N ARG A 72 -8.27 2.66 8.38
CA ARG A 72 -8.26 1.23 8.07
C ARG A 72 -7.01 0.89 7.28
N ALA A 73 -6.57 -0.36 7.42
CA ALA A 73 -5.45 -0.87 6.66
C ALA A 73 -5.73 -0.81 5.15
N LEU A 74 -4.71 -0.39 4.40
CA LEU A 74 -4.70 -0.41 2.95
C LEU A 74 -4.24 -1.78 2.43
N SER A 75 -4.33 -1.97 1.11
CA SER A 75 -3.87 -3.19 0.45
C SER A 75 -2.37 -3.43 0.68
N ILE A 76 -1.98 -4.69 0.86
CA ILE A 76 -0.56 -5.08 0.79
C ILE A 76 -0.13 -4.92 -0.66
N GLN A 77 0.88 -4.10 -0.87
CA GLN A 77 1.30 -3.65 -2.18
C GLN A 77 2.80 -3.76 -2.39
N VAL A 78 3.20 -3.84 -3.65
CA VAL A 78 4.58 -3.70 -4.10
C VAL A 78 4.61 -2.85 -5.37
N HIS A 79 5.66 -2.03 -5.47
CA HIS A 79 5.85 -1.12 -6.59
C HIS A 79 7.02 -1.59 -7.46
N PRO A 80 6.87 -1.58 -8.80
CA PRO A 80 7.96 -1.93 -9.69
C PRO A 80 9.01 -0.81 -9.72
N ASN A 81 10.27 -1.18 -9.97
CA ASN A 81 11.25 -0.21 -10.44
C ASN A 81 10.98 0.09 -11.93
N GLU A 82 11.69 1.06 -12.50
CA GLU A 82 11.44 1.48 -13.88
C GLU A 82 11.68 0.36 -14.92
N ALA A 83 12.67 -0.51 -14.68
CA ALA A 83 12.94 -1.63 -15.59
C ALA A 83 11.77 -2.64 -15.61
N ILE A 84 11.29 -3.04 -14.43
CA ILE A 84 10.13 -3.93 -14.27
C ILE A 84 8.86 -3.26 -14.81
N ALA A 85 8.70 -1.95 -14.60
CA ALA A 85 7.53 -1.23 -15.10
C ALA A 85 7.46 -1.25 -16.64
N LYS A 86 8.59 -0.99 -17.32
CA LYS A 86 8.70 -1.04 -18.78
C LYS A 86 8.42 -2.44 -19.34
N GLU A 87 9.00 -3.47 -18.73
CA GLU A 87 8.80 -4.86 -19.15
C GLU A 87 7.36 -5.34 -18.87
N GLY A 88 6.86 -5.03 -17.67
CA GLY A 88 5.58 -5.48 -17.15
C GLY A 88 4.38 -4.79 -17.78
N LEU A 89 4.52 -3.55 -18.29
CA LEU A 89 3.41 -2.80 -18.90
C LEU A 89 2.72 -3.59 -20.02
N ALA A 90 3.51 -4.27 -20.86
CA ALA A 90 2.98 -5.10 -21.93
C ALA A 90 2.67 -6.54 -21.47
N SER A 91 3.46 -7.09 -20.55
CA SER A 91 3.51 -8.53 -20.27
C SER A 91 2.72 -8.96 -19.03
N PHE A 92 2.59 -8.12 -18.01
CA PHE A 92 1.93 -8.50 -16.75
C PHE A 92 0.43 -8.34 -16.89
N LYS A 93 -0.27 -9.48 -16.81
CA LYS A 93 -1.73 -9.57 -16.90
C LYS A 93 -2.31 -10.26 -15.67
N THR A 94 -3.51 -9.86 -15.28
CA THR A 94 -4.31 -10.61 -14.30
C THR A 94 -4.80 -11.91 -14.93
N ASP A 95 -5.38 -12.81 -14.13
CA ASP A 95 -6.04 -14.03 -14.63
C ASP A 95 -7.16 -13.73 -15.64
N ALA A 96 -7.75 -12.53 -15.57
CA ALA A 96 -8.76 -12.04 -16.51
C ALA A 96 -8.16 -11.42 -17.79
N GLY A 97 -6.82 -11.39 -17.94
CA GLY A 97 -6.13 -10.81 -19.08
C GLY A 97 -5.97 -9.29 -19.04
N GLU A 98 -6.33 -8.64 -17.93
CA GLU A 98 -6.23 -7.18 -17.78
C GLU A 98 -4.80 -6.74 -17.44
N PRO A 99 -4.31 -5.59 -17.95
CA PRO A 99 -3.00 -5.07 -17.56
C PRO A 99 -2.89 -4.87 -16.04
N VAL A 100 -1.79 -5.35 -15.45
CA VAL A 100 -1.48 -5.14 -14.03
C VAL A 100 -0.86 -3.76 -13.79
N LEU A 101 0.00 -3.34 -14.71
CA LEU A 101 0.67 -2.04 -14.69
C LEU A 101 -0.01 -1.10 -15.67
N VAL A 102 -0.06 0.18 -15.32
CA VAL A 102 -0.79 1.22 -16.06
C VAL A 102 0.13 2.23 -16.74
N ASP A 103 1.39 2.30 -16.30
CA ASP A 103 2.43 3.14 -16.88
C ASP A 103 3.81 2.45 -16.84
N SER A 104 4.80 3.04 -17.52
CA SER A 104 6.16 2.51 -17.60
C SER A 104 7.11 3.08 -16.54
N SER A 105 6.59 3.83 -15.57
CA SER A 105 7.38 4.51 -14.55
C SER A 105 7.58 3.60 -13.33
N GLY A 106 8.79 3.66 -12.77
CA GLY A 106 9.04 3.11 -11.45
C GLY A 106 8.33 3.93 -10.38
N LYS A 107 7.91 3.27 -9.30
CA LYS A 107 7.28 3.95 -8.16
C LYS A 107 8.11 3.83 -6.88
N ASP A 108 8.71 4.95 -6.51
CA ASP A 108 9.33 5.18 -5.21
C ASP A 108 8.34 5.89 -4.29
N GLU A 109 8.36 5.56 -2.99
CA GLU A 109 7.44 6.14 -2.02
C GLU A 109 8.16 6.44 -0.70
N MET A 110 7.80 7.54 -0.05
CA MET A 110 8.25 7.90 1.29
C MET A 110 7.04 8.37 2.10
N LEU A 111 7.00 7.98 3.37
CA LEU A 111 6.01 8.44 4.33
C LEU A 111 6.69 9.19 5.47
N LEU A 112 6.22 10.40 5.77
CA LEU A 112 6.55 11.16 6.98
C LEU A 112 5.32 11.22 7.89
N ALA A 113 5.45 10.80 9.13
CA ALA A 113 4.35 10.73 10.08
C ALA A 113 3.99 12.11 10.65
N LEU A 114 2.69 12.46 10.62
CA LEU A 114 2.13 13.67 11.26
C LEU A 114 1.43 13.36 12.59
N SER A 115 1.10 12.10 12.80
CA SER A 115 0.59 11.49 14.03
C SER A 115 1.34 10.17 14.25
N GLN A 116 1.01 9.38 15.28
CA GLN A 116 1.50 7.99 15.27
C GLN A 116 0.99 7.30 14.00
N PHE A 117 1.91 6.69 13.25
CA PHE A 117 1.58 5.98 12.01
C PHE A 117 2.11 4.55 12.08
N ASP A 118 1.21 3.59 11.99
CA ASP A 118 1.52 2.17 11.95
C ASP A 118 1.51 1.68 10.48
N LEU A 119 2.54 0.95 10.10
CA LEU A 119 2.69 0.35 8.77
C LEU A 119 3.40 -1.01 8.83
N LEU A 120 3.26 -1.77 7.76
CA LEU A 120 4.06 -2.96 7.48
C LEU A 120 5.01 -2.66 6.33
N ALA A 121 6.29 -2.99 6.44
CA ALA A 121 7.27 -2.73 5.37
C ALA A 121 8.39 -3.79 5.38
N GLY A 122 8.53 -4.50 4.27
CA GLY A 122 9.49 -5.58 4.12
C GLY A 122 9.09 -6.83 4.92
N PHE A 123 9.83 -7.92 4.67
CA PHE A 123 9.64 -9.20 5.34
C PHE A 123 10.64 -9.38 6.49
N VAL A 124 10.27 -10.16 7.50
CA VAL A 124 11.18 -10.59 8.58
C VAL A 124 12.30 -11.49 8.04
N ASP A 125 13.31 -11.80 8.85
CA ASP A 125 14.40 -12.68 8.44
C ASP A 125 13.91 -14.13 8.19
N ALA A 126 14.68 -14.88 7.42
CA ALA A 126 14.35 -16.25 6.98
C ALA A 126 14.00 -17.19 8.15
N GLY A 127 14.72 -17.09 9.28
CA GLY A 127 14.47 -17.94 10.44
C GLY A 127 13.15 -17.60 11.12
N THR A 128 12.93 -16.31 11.37
CA THR A 128 11.69 -15.81 11.99
C THR A 128 10.48 -16.14 11.13
N GLY A 129 10.52 -15.84 9.83
CA GLY A 129 9.36 -16.07 8.96
C GLY A 129 9.05 -17.55 8.72
N ALA A 130 10.08 -18.41 8.63
CA ALA A 130 9.86 -19.85 8.58
C ALA A 130 9.23 -20.38 9.88
N GLN A 131 9.64 -19.86 11.04
CA GLN A 131 9.01 -20.24 12.31
C GLN A 131 7.54 -19.79 12.37
N ILE A 132 7.24 -18.56 11.98
CA ILE A 132 5.85 -18.06 11.92
C ILE A 132 4.99 -18.98 11.04
N LEU A 133 5.50 -19.43 9.89
CA LEU A 133 4.78 -20.35 9.01
C LEU A 133 4.55 -21.72 9.67
N ARG A 134 5.55 -22.26 10.37
CA ARG A 134 5.40 -23.52 11.12
C ARG A 134 4.39 -23.41 12.26
N ASP A 135 4.27 -22.23 12.88
CA ASP A 135 3.31 -21.97 13.96
C ASP A 135 1.85 -21.96 13.42
N PHE A 136 1.64 -21.64 12.15
CA PHE A 136 0.36 -21.85 11.47
C PHE A 136 0.07 -23.33 11.15
N GLY A 137 1.02 -24.24 11.43
CA GLY A 137 0.86 -25.69 11.35
C GLY A 137 1.26 -26.29 9.99
N GLY A 138 1.25 -27.63 9.94
CA GLY A 138 1.87 -28.41 8.84
C GLY A 138 1.33 -28.14 7.42
N ALA A 139 0.20 -27.45 7.30
CA ALA A 139 -0.27 -26.96 6.00
C ALA A 139 0.71 -25.94 5.36
N PHE A 140 1.59 -25.31 6.13
CA PHE A 140 2.55 -24.30 5.66
C PHE A 140 3.98 -24.78 5.60
N ASP A 141 4.29 -26.05 5.93
CA ASP A 141 5.68 -26.54 5.96
C ASP A 141 6.42 -26.28 4.64
N ALA A 142 5.78 -26.55 3.50
CA ALA A 142 6.38 -26.27 2.19
C ALA A 142 6.61 -24.77 1.92
N ALA A 143 5.80 -23.88 2.50
CA ALA A 143 6.02 -22.44 2.43
C ALA A 143 7.13 -22.01 3.40
N ALA A 144 7.18 -22.61 4.60
CA ALA A 144 8.23 -22.39 5.59
C ALA A 144 9.60 -22.80 5.05
N ASP A 145 9.69 -23.92 4.34
CA ASP A 145 10.93 -24.41 3.74
C ASP A 145 11.42 -23.48 2.63
N ALA A 146 10.52 -23.02 1.74
CA ALA A 146 10.86 -22.04 0.71
C ALA A 146 11.35 -20.72 1.33
N TYR A 147 10.65 -20.23 2.36
CA TYR A 147 11.02 -19.01 3.07
C TYR A 147 12.37 -19.14 3.78
N GLN A 148 12.61 -20.27 4.46
CA GLN A 148 13.86 -20.58 5.14
C GLN A 148 15.05 -20.62 4.17
N ALA A 149 14.82 -21.08 2.93
CA ALA A 149 15.79 -21.10 1.85
C ALA A 149 16.03 -19.72 1.20
N GLY A 150 15.27 -18.69 1.60
CA GLY A 150 15.36 -17.34 1.04
C GLY A 150 14.49 -17.10 -0.19
N ASP A 151 13.68 -18.08 -0.60
CA ASP A 151 12.73 -17.94 -1.72
C ASP A 151 11.37 -17.43 -1.22
N VAL A 152 11.37 -16.16 -0.81
CA VAL A 152 10.17 -15.47 -0.34
C VAL A 152 9.05 -15.45 -1.41
N PRO A 153 9.32 -15.14 -2.70
CA PRO A 153 8.28 -15.18 -3.72
C PRO A 153 7.58 -16.54 -3.82
N GLU A 154 8.32 -17.65 -3.80
CA GLU A 154 7.71 -18.98 -3.82
C GLU A 154 6.93 -19.27 -2.54
N ALA A 155 7.43 -18.87 -1.36
CA ALA A 155 6.68 -19.00 -0.12
C ALA A 155 5.33 -18.27 -0.20
N ILE A 156 5.30 -17.03 -0.70
CA ILE A 156 4.07 -16.24 -0.90
C ILE A 156 3.14 -16.94 -1.90
N ARG A 157 3.63 -17.41 -3.05
CA ARG A 157 2.81 -18.18 -4.01
C ARG A 157 2.19 -19.41 -3.37
N LYS A 158 2.92 -20.13 -2.52
CA LYS A 158 2.39 -21.30 -1.78
C LYS A 158 1.33 -20.91 -0.75
N ILE A 159 1.47 -19.76 -0.08
CA ILE A 159 0.48 -19.21 0.87
C ILE A 159 -0.80 -18.82 0.12
N MET A 160 -0.68 -18.12 -0.99
CA MET A 160 -1.82 -17.62 -1.78
C MET A 160 -2.63 -18.74 -2.45
N LYS A 161 -2.02 -19.92 -2.66
CA LYS A 161 -2.69 -21.13 -3.17
C LYS A 161 -3.49 -21.91 -2.10
N LYS A 162 -3.45 -21.51 -0.82
CA LYS A 162 -4.20 -22.19 0.26
C LYS A 162 -5.69 -21.85 0.18
N SER A 163 -6.54 -22.82 0.49
CA SER A 163 -7.99 -22.62 0.47
C SER A 163 -8.46 -21.81 1.70
N ALA A 164 -9.54 -21.02 1.53
CA ALA A 164 -10.16 -20.27 2.62
C ALA A 164 -10.53 -21.13 3.85
N LEU A 165 -10.87 -22.42 3.65
CA LEU A 165 -11.15 -23.33 4.77
C LEU A 165 -9.92 -23.65 5.62
N GLN A 166 -8.76 -23.86 4.98
CA GLN A 166 -7.50 -24.08 5.68
C GLN A 166 -7.10 -22.83 6.47
N MET A 167 -7.40 -21.66 5.90
CA MET A 167 -6.96 -20.40 6.45
C MET A 167 -7.87 -19.86 7.58
N ARG A 168 -9.18 -20.06 7.52
CA ARG A 168 -10.13 -19.71 8.59
C ARG A 168 -9.86 -20.42 9.93
N ARG A 169 -9.16 -21.56 9.91
CA ARG A 169 -8.72 -22.27 11.12
C ARG A 169 -7.54 -21.59 11.81
N LEU A 170 -6.88 -20.65 11.14
CA LEU A 170 -5.62 -20.03 11.55
C LEU A 170 -5.78 -18.61 12.06
N THR A 171 -6.90 -17.97 11.74
CA THR A 171 -7.26 -16.65 12.27
C THR A 171 -7.13 -16.56 13.80
N PRO A 172 -7.49 -17.60 14.60
CA PRO A 172 -7.29 -17.57 16.06
C PRO A 172 -5.82 -17.64 16.50
N LEU A 173 -4.93 -18.09 15.63
CA LEU A 173 -3.49 -18.24 15.88
C LEU A 173 -2.70 -16.99 15.49
N LEU A 174 -3.33 -16.02 14.81
CA LEU A 174 -2.68 -14.75 14.52
C LEU A 174 -2.27 -14.07 15.82
N PRO A 175 -1.03 -13.56 15.92
CA PRO A 175 -0.65 -12.75 17.05
C PRO A 175 -1.69 -11.64 17.25
N ALA A 176 -2.23 -11.51 18.47
CA ALA A 176 -3.32 -10.58 18.79
C ALA A 176 -3.05 -9.16 18.29
N GLN A 177 -1.77 -8.77 18.22
CA GLN A 177 -1.32 -7.50 17.67
C GLN A 177 -1.57 -7.36 16.15
N ILE A 178 -1.31 -8.38 15.31
CA ILE A 178 -1.66 -8.33 13.86
C ILE A 178 -3.17 -8.21 13.68
N ALA A 179 -3.94 -8.98 14.46
CA ALA A 179 -5.40 -8.94 14.39
C ALA A 179 -5.98 -7.59 14.87
N PHE A 180 -5.32 -6.93 15.83
CA PHE A 180 -5.68 -5.60 16.31
C PHE A 180 -5.34 -4.53 15.27
N ASP A 181 -4.12 -4.58 14.72
CA ASP A 181 -3.59 -3.61 13.76
C ASP A 181 -4.39 -3.63 12.45
N LEU A 182 -4.72 -4.81 11.91
CA LEU A 182 -5.47 -4.94 10.65
C LEU A 182 -6.98 -4.67 10.78
N GLY A 183 -7.49 -4.55 12.01
CA GLY A 183 -8.91 -4.35 12.29
C GLY A 183 -9.80 -5.57 11.99
N LYS A 184 -11.04 -5.54 12.50
CA LYS A 184 -12.01 -6.64 12.37
C LYS A 184 -12.56 -6.83 10.96
N GLU A 185 -12.45 -5.84 10.07
CA GLU A 185 -13.09 -5.86 8.75
C GLU A 185 -12.27 -6.62 7.69
N VAL A 186 -10.94 -6.68 7.86
CA VAL A 186 -10.03 -7.47 7.00
C VAL A 186 -10.30 -8.97 7.11
N ILE A 187 -10.88 -9.43 8.22
CA ILE A 187 -11.07 -10.84 8.56
C ILE A 187 -12.11 -11.54 7.66
N ALA A 188 -12.83 -10.83 6.79
CA ALA A 188 -13.97 -11.41 6.07
C ALA A 188 -13.65 -12.03 4.69
N SER A 189 -12.55 -11.69 3.99
CA SER A 189 -12.42 -12.07 2.57
C SER A 189 -11.09 -12.63 2.08
N ASP A 190 -9.97 -12.45 2.78
CA ASP A 190 -8.67 -12.93 2.29
C ASP A 190 -7.74 -13.33 3.44
N ASP A 191 -7.89 -14.57 3.91
CA ASP A 191 -7.07 -15.06 5.01
C ASP A 191 -5.57 -15.18 4.62
N SER A 192 -5.24 -15.27 3.32
CA SER A 192 -3.84 -15.37 2.86
C SER A 192 -3.07 -14.08 3.16
N ALA A 193 -3.76 -12.94 3.06
CA ALA A 193 -3.21 -11.64 3.41
C ALA A 193 -2.82 -11.55 4.90
N LEU A 194 -3.53 -12.26 5.79
CA LEU A 194 -3.20 -12.27 7.23
C LEU A 194 -1.89 -13.01 7.50
N VAL A 195 -1.65 -14.12 6.81
CA VAL A 195 -0.38 -14.87 6.92
C VAL A 195 0.75 -14.07 6.29
N ILE A 196 0.52 -13.42 5.14
CA ILE A 196 1.51 -12.53 4.52
C ILE A 196 1.85 -11.37 5.46
N ALA A 197 0.85 -10.70 6.04
CA ALA A 197 1.06 -9.62 7.00
C ALA A 197 1.82 -10.09 8.25
N ALA A 198 1.62 -11.34 8.69
CA ALA A 198 2.37 -11.90 9.81
C ALA A 198 3.87 -12.07 9.52
N LEU A 199 4.24 -12.23 8.25
CA LEU A 199 5.64 -12.30 7.79
C LEU A 199 6.29 -10.93 7.60
N MET A 200 5.54 -9.83 7.72
CA MET A 200 6.05 -8.49 7.46
C MET A 200 6.58 -7.82 8.72
N GLN A 201 7.59 -6.97 8.56
CA GLN A 201 8.08 -6.16 9.66
C GLN A 201 7.06 -5.08 9.99
N ARG A 202 6.76 -4.94 11.29
CA ARG A 202 5.93 -3.85 11.79
C ARG A 202 6.80 -2.63 12.04
N VAL A 203 6.36 -1.49 11.53
CA VAL A 203 7.01 -0.21 11.77
C VAL A 203 5.98 0.72 12.39
N ARG A 204 6.38 1.38 13.48
CA ARG A 204 5.63 2.46 14.10
C ARG A 204 6.45 3.72 13.99
N LEU A 205 5.89 4.72 13.33
CA LEU A 205 6.47 6.06 13.24
C LEU A 205 5.76 6.97 14.23
N TYR A 206 6.53 7.79 14.93
CA TYR A 206 6.07 8.92 15.71
C TYR A 206 6.11 10.21 14.87
N PRO A 207 5.37 11.27 15.25
CA PRO A 207 5.36 12.52 14.51
C PRO A 207 6.78 13.05 14.20
N GLY A 208 7.05 13.32 12.93
CA GLY A 208 8.35 13.78 12.44
C GLY A 208 9.30 12.68 11.97
N GLU A 209 9.02 11.41 12.27
CA GLU A 209 9.75 10.28 11.71
C GLU A 209 9.30 9.97 10.29
N ALA A 210 10.20 9.39 9.49
CA ALA A 210 9.91 9.02 8.12
C ALA A 210 10.50 7.65 7.75
N ILE A 211 9.90 7.03 6.74
CA ILE A 211 10.40 5.82 6.10
C ILE A 211 10.39 5.98 4.59
N HIS A 212 11.47 5.58 3.93
CA HIS A 212 11.52 5.37 2.49
C HIS A 212 11.18 3.91 2.18
N VAL A 213 10.29 3.73 1.21
CA VAL A 213 9.84 2.44 0.70
C VAL A 213 10.32 2.34 -0.75
N PRO A 214 11.50 1.72 -1.00
CA PRO A 214 12.02 1.60 -2.35
C PRO A 214 11.20 0.58 -3.16
N PRO A 215 11.25 0.67 -4.51
CA PRO A 215 10.64 -0.31 -5.39
C PRO A 215 11.04 -1.75 -5.03
N GLY A 216 10.09 -2.68 -5.17
CA GLY A 216 10.24 -4.08 -4.77
C GLY A 216 9.96 -4.37 -3.30
N THR A 217 9.83 -3.34 -2.46
CA THR A 217 9.46 -3.52 -1.04
C THR A 217 7.96 -3.78 -0.91
N VAL A 218 7.60 -4.94 -0.35
CA VAL A 218 6.20 -5.22 0.03
C VAL A 218 5.85 -4.39 1.26
N HIS A 219 4.75 -3.66 1.23
CA HIS A 219 4.33 -2.79 2.32
C HIS A 219 2.81 -2.59 2.38
N ALA A 220 2.31 -2.10 3.51
CA ALA A 220 0.93 -1.69 3.71
C ALA A 220 0.83 -0.62 4.80
N TYR A 221 0.09 0.46 4.55
CA TYR A 221 -0.26 1.42 5.60
C TYR A 221 -1.43 0.93 6.41
N ILE A 222 -1.28 0.94 7.73
CA ILE A 222 -2.25 0.35 8.64
C ILE A 222 -3.16 1.42 9.25
N GLY A 223 -2.57 2.49 9.79
CA GLY A 223 -3.35 3.53 10.44
C GLY A 223 -2.51 4.74 10.83
N GLY A 224 -3.16 5.90 10.84
CA GLY A 224 -2.53 7.19 11.18
C GLY A 224 -2.62 8.22 10.05
N THR A 225 -2.07 9.39 10.32
CA THR A 225 -2.00 10.53 9.40
C THR A 225 -0.54 10.88 9.09
N GLY A 226 -0.22 11.07 7.82
CA GLY A 226 1.13 11.34 7.33
C GLY A 226 1.17 12.14 6.03
N VAL A 227 2.38 12.54 5.63
CA VAL A 227 2.71 13.04 4.29
C VAL A 227 3.29 11.87 3.50
N GLU A 228 2.64 11.50 2.41
CA GLU A 228 3.17 10.57 1.41
C GLU A 228 3.79 11.38 0.28
N LEU A 229 5.01 11.04 -0.12
CA LEU A 229 5.68 11.57 -1.29
C LEU A 229 6.05 10.39 -2.20
N MET A 230 5.65 10.48 -3.47
CA MET A 230 5.92 9.42 -4.43
C MET A 230 6.30 9.99 -5.79
N THR A 231 7.01 9.18 -6.59
CA THR A 231 7.12 9.47 -8.02
C THR A 231 5.74 9.42 -8.68
N THR A 232 5.55 10.19 -9.74
CA THR A 232 4.26 10.24 -10.46
C THR A 232 4.06 8.95 -11.27
N SER A 233 3.42 7.96 -10.64
CA SER A 233 3.05 6.66 -11.22
C SER A 233 1.86 6.07 -10.47
N ASP A 234 0.96 5.42 -11.19
CA ASP A 234 -0.20 4.71 -10.62
C ASP A 234 0.05 3.19 -10.51
N ASN A 235 1.28 2.74 -10.74
CA ASN A 235 1.65 1.33 -10.68
C ASN A 235 1.55 0.77 -9.24
N VAL A 236 0.56 -0.09 -9.00
CA VAL A 236 0.34 -0.76 -7.71
C VAL A 236 0.00 -2.23 -7.93
N ILE A 237 0.92 -3.13 -7.60
CA ILE A 237 0.68 -4.57 -7.57
C ILE A 237 0.18 -4.95 -6.18
N ARG A 238 -0.99 -5.59 -6.10
CA ARG A 238 -1.62 -5.97 -4.82
C ARG A 238 -1.51 -7.46 -4.57
N ILE A 239 -1.12 -7.82 -3.34
CA ILE A 239 -0.95 -9.22 -2.91
C ILE A 239 -1.82 -9.59 -1.71
N GLY A 240 -2.57 -8.65 -1.13
CA GLY A 240 -3.46 -8.93 -0.01
C GLY A 240 -4.22 -7.69 0.47
N LEU A 241 -5.14 -7.88 1.42
CA LEU A 241 -5.95 -6.81 2.02
C LEU A 241 -6.72 -5.99 0.97
N THR A 242 -7.24 -6.65 -0.07
CA THR A 242 -7.89 -6.01 -1.20
C THR A 242 -9.05 -6.83 -1.73
N SER A 243 -10.12 -6.17 -2.18
CA SER A 243 -11.18 -6.75 -3.01
C SER A 243 -10.90 -6.65 -4.50
N LYS A 244 -9.89 -5.86 -4.90
CA LYS A 244 -9.45 -5.72 -6.29
C LYS A 244 -8.67 -6.96 -6.75
N PRO A 245 -8.63 -7.24 -8.07
CA PRO A 245 -7.82 -8.32 -8.64
C PRO A 245 -6.36 -8.27 -8.15
N ARG A 246 -5.77 -9.46 -7.97
CA ARG A 246 -4.38 -9.68 -7.60
C ARG A 246 -3.63 -10.24 -8.81
N ALA A 247 -2.37 -9.87 -8.96
CA ALA A 247 -1.47 -10.47 -9.95
C ALA A 247 -0.54 -11.45 -9.22
N LEU A 248 -0.72 -12.75 -9.47
CA LEU A 248 -0.08 -13.82 -8.68
C LEU A 248 1.19 -14.40 -9.32
N GLU A 249 1.36 -14.24 -10.63
CA GLU A 249 2.50 -14.78 -11.38
C GLU A 249 3.65 -13.77 -11.49
#